data_AF-A0A0C1RD96-F1
#
_entry.id   AF-A0A0C1RD96-F1
#
_cell.length_a   1.000
_cell.length_b   1.000
_cell.length_c   1.000
_cell.angle_alpha   90.00
_cell.angle_beta   90.00
_cell.angle_gamma   90.00
#
_symmetry.space_group_name_H-M   'P 1'
#
loop_
_entity.id
_entity.type
_entity.pdbx_description
1 polymer ?
#
loop_
_entity_poly.entity_id
_entity_poly.type
_entity_poly.pdbx_seq_one_letter_code
_entity_poly.pdbx_strand_id
1 'polypeptide(L)'
;MSISEKTGKYTAFRAFSHKEFRRFYIGSIAAQMGFWFSHISYQALMADLTNDELWVSLLFVVTFIPVLALGPLGGLLADRLDRKKLLLSTYASLIVISCIQVILVATDSISPFVLLCTSFLVGIVMAGQYCSP
;
A
#
# COMPACT_ATOMS: atom_id res chain seq x y z
N MET A 1 5.84 -38.88 37.23
CA MET A 1 6.27 -38.60 35.85
C MET A 1 5.38 -37.49 35.32
N SER A 2 5.78 -36.23 35.55
CA SER A 2 4.99 -35.02 35.29
C SER A 2 5.68 -34.25 34.16
N ILE A 3 5.12 -34.28 32.96
CA ILE A 3 5.54 -33.42 31.85
C ILE A 3 4.86 -32.07 32.09
N SER A 4 5.68 -31.11 32.51
CA SER A 4 5.30 -29.72 32.75
C SER A 4 4.91 -29.04 31.44
N GLU A 5 3.60 -28.90 31.24
CA GLU A 5 2.98 -28.05 30.24
C GLU A 5 3.20 -26.58 30.62
N LYS A 6 4.35 -26.01 30.26
CA LYS A 6 4.58 -24.57 30.37
C LYS A 6 3.84 -23.85 29.26
N THR A 7 2.63 -23.40 29.55
CA THR A 7 1.85 -22.46 28.73
C THR A 7 2.68 -21.20 28.44
N GLY A 8 3.21 -21.08 27.22
CA GLY A 8 3.95 -19.92 26.72
C GLY A 8 3.02 -18.73 26.47
N LYS A 9 2.60 -18.05 27.54
CA LYS A 9 1.82 -16.82 27.45
C LYS A 9 2.75 -15.64 27.08
N TYR A 10 2.41 -14.93 25.99
CA TYR A 10 2.96 -13.64 25.52
C TYR A 10 4.26 -13.60 24.70
N THR A 11 4.52 -14.57 23.82
CA THR A 11 5.65 -14.43 22.86
C THR A 11 5.40 -13.39 21.76
N ALA A 12 4.12 -13.10 21.41
CA ALA A 12 3.77 -12.20 20.31
C ALA A 12 4.12 -10.73 20.57
N PHE A 13 3.97 -10.24 21.81
CA PHE A 13 4.27 -8.85 22.17
C PHE A 13 5.76 -8.57 22.43
N ARG A 14 6.60 -9.61 22.42
CA ARG A 14 8.04 -9.50 22.69
C ARG A 14 8.77 -8.72 21.60
N ALA A 15 8.27 -8.73 20.36
CA ALA A 15 8.80 -7.93 19.26
C ALA A 15 8.69 -6.41 19.52
N PHE A 16 7.64 -5.96 20.24
CA PHE A 16 7.43 -4.55 20.59
C PHE A 16 8.38 -4.02 21.66
N SER A 17 9.12 -4.90 22.34
CA SER A 17 10.18 -4.48 23.27
C SER A 17 11.35 -3.81 22.54
N HIS A 18 11.52 -4.06 21.23
CA HIS A 18 12.54 -3.39 20.43
C HIS A 18 12.03 -2.02 19.93
N LYS A 19 12.70 -0.95 20.35
CA LYS A 19 12.36 0.44 20.00
C LYS A 19 12.24 0.69 18.49
N GLU A 20 13.15 0.10 17.72
CA GLU A 20 13.17 0.24 16.26
C GLU A 20 11.99 -0.48 15.60
N PHE A 21 11.63 -1.68 16.09
CA PHE A 21 10.45 -2.40 15.62
C PHE A 21 9.16 -1.63 15.94
N ARG A 22 9.03 -1.08 17.15
CA ARG A 22 7.85 -0.30 17.54
C ARG A 22 7.64 0.93 16.65
N ARG A 23 8.71 1.67 16.34
CA ARG A 23 8.66 2.83 15.42
C ARG A 23 8.22 2.42 14.02
N PHE A 24 8.83 1.36 13.49
CA PHE A 24 8.48 0.80 12.19
C PHE A 24 7.01 0.36 12.14
N TYR A 25 6.55 -0.34 13.17
CA TYR A 25 5.19 -0.87 13.24
C TYR A 25 4.13 0.24 13.29
N ILE A 26 4.31 1.24 14.16
CA ILE A 26 3.39 2.38 14.24
C ILE A 26 3.38 3.16 12.92
N GLY A 27 4.56 3.39 12.31
CA GLY A 27 4.66 4.04 11.01
C GLY A 27 3.97 3.25 9.91
N SER A 28 4.11 1.93 9.90
CA SER A 28 3.48 1.04 8.91
C SER A 28 1.95 1.03 9.05
N ILE A 29 1.42 1.00 10.28
CA ILE A 29 -0.03 1.12 10.51
C ILE A 29 -0.53 2.47 10.00
N ALA A 30 0.13 3.57 10.37
CA ALA A 30 -0.27 4.90 9.93
C ALA A 30 -0.25 5.03 8.39
N ALA A 31 0.78 4.47 7.74
CA ALA A 31 0.91 4.48 6.28
C ALA A 31 -0.19 3.66 5.61
N GLN A 32 -0.50 2.47 6.13
CA GLN A 32 -1.58 1.63 5.61
C GLN A 32 -2.94 2.31 5.76
N MET A 33 -3.20 2.95 6.91
CA MET A 33 -4.44 3.71 7.11
C MET A 33 -4.53 4.88 6.12
N GLY A 34 -3.43 5.63 5.93
CA GLY A 34 -3.37 6.72 4.96
C GLY A 34 -3.67 6.24 3.53
N PHE A 35 -3.07 5.13 3.11
CA PHE A 35 -3.33 4.52 1.82
C PHE A 35 -4.82 4.18 1.63
N TRP A 36 -5.42 3.47 2.58
CA TRP A 36 -6.83 3.08 2.50
C TRP A 36 -7.77 4.29 2.50
N PHE A 37 -7.45 5.31 3.31
CA PHE A 37 -8.23 6.54 3.32
C PHE A 37 -8.18 7.25 1.96
N SER A 38 -6.98 7.43 1.40
CA SER A 38 -6.80 7.99 0.06
C SER A 38 -7.53 7.16 -1.01
N HIS A 39 -7.47 5.84 -0.93
CA HIS A 39 -8.15 4.96 -1.87
C HIS A 39 -9.67 5.17 -1.88
N ILE A 40 -10.30 5.22 -0.71
CA ILE A 40 -11.75 5.50 -0.58
C ILE A 40 -12.06 6.91 -1.12
N SER A 41 -11.23 7.91 -0.80
CA SER A 41 -11.41 9.27 -1.31
C SER A 41 -11.37 9.33 -2.84
N TYR A 42 -10.43 8.63 -3.49
CA TYR A 42 -10.34 8.61 -4.94
C TYR A 42 -11.47 7.84 -5.61
N GLN A 43 -12.00 6.79 -4.97
CA GLN A 43 -13.19 6.09 -5.47
C GLN A 43 -14.43 6.98 -5.43
N ALA A 44 -14.63 7.72 -4.33
CA ALA A 44 -15.72 8.70 -4.22
C ALA A 44 -15.55 9.83 -5.26
N LEU A 45 -14.34 10.38 -5.40
CA LEU A 45 -14.04 11.41 -6.40
C LEU A 45 -14.33 10.93 -7.84
N MET A 46 -13.99 9.68 -8.16
CA MET A 46 -14.26 9.11 -9.48
C MET A 46 -15.77 9.03 -9.75
N ALA A 47 -16.55 8.64 -8.74
CA ALA A 47 -18.01 8.58 -8.83
C ALA A 47 -18.59 9.98 -9.10
N ASP A 48 -18.11 11.00 -8.37
CA ASP A 48 -18.56 12.38 -8.56
C ASP A 48 -18.20 12.94 -9.95
N LEU A 49 -17.02 12.60 -10.48
CA LEU A 49 -16.55 13.09 -11.79
C LEU A 49 -17.25 12.45 -12.98
N THR A 50 -17.59 11.16 -12.90
CA THR A 50 -18.11 10.40 -14.07
C THR A 50 -19.60 10.09 -13.98
N ASN A 51 -20.19 10.07 -12.77
CA ASN A 51 -21.55 9.59 -12.51
C ASN A 51 -21.83 8.18 -13.09
N ASP A 52 -20.79 7.34 -13.18
CA ASP A 52 -20.87 6.00 -13.75
C ASP A 52 -20.06 5.00 -12.92
N GLU A 53 -20.72 3.93 -12.47
CA GLU A 53 -20.15 2.87 -11.63
C GLU A 53 -19.05 2.07 -12.35
N LEU A 54 -19.07 2.03 -13.68
CA LEU A 54 -18.06 1.33 -14.49
C LEU A 54 -16.68 1.94 -14.28
N TRP A 55 -16.59 3.27 -14.17
CA TRP A 55 -15.32 3.98 -13.97
C TRP A 55 -14.74 3.76 -12.59
N VAL A 56 -15.59 3.71 -11.56
CA VAL A 56 -15.18 3.39 -10.18
C VAL A 56 -14.63 1.97 -10.08
N SER A 57 -15.32 1.02 -10.71
CA SER A 57 -14.89 -0.38 -10.78
C SER A 57 -13.59 -0.53 -11.57
N LEU A 58 -13.47 0.17 -12.70
CA LEU A 58 -12.25 0.19 -13.51
C LEU A 58 -11.07 0.75 -12.72
N LEU A 59 -11.26 1.83 -11.97
CA LEU A 59 -10.24 2.41 -11.10
C LEU A 59 -9.71 1.40 -10.08
N PHE A 60 -10.61 0.65 -9.44
CA PHE A 60 -10.24 -0.41 -8.52
C PHE A 60 -9.42 -1.50 -9.23
N VAL A 61 -9.94 -2.03 -10.33
CA VAL A 61 -9.29 -3.10 -11.11
C VAL A 61 -7.90 -2.67 -11.59
N VAL A 62 -7.76 -1.47 -12.14
CA VAL A 62 -6.48 -0.92 -12.62
C VAL A 62 -5.46 -0.73 -11.51
N THR A 63 -5.90 -0.45 -10.28
CA THR A 63 -5.01 -0.34 -9.11
C THR A 63 -4.43 -1.70 -8.72
N PHE A 64 -5.23 -2.78 -8.77
CA PHE A 64 -4.84 -4.10 -8.26
C PHE A 64 -4.33 -5.08 -9.33
N ILE A 65 -4.66 -4.87 -10.62
CA ILE A 65 -4.13 -5.68 -11.73
C ILE A 65 -2.59 -5.76 -11.72
N PRO A 66 -1.85 -4.64 -11.60
CA PRO A 66 -0.38 -4.70 -11.62
C PRO A 66 0.17 -5.49 -10.45
N VAL A 67 -0.44 -5.33 -9.26
CA VAL A 67 -0.08 -6.09 -8.06
C VAL A 67 -0.27 -7.59 -8.29
N LEU A 68 -1.39 -7.99 -8.90
CA LEU A 68 -1.68 -9.39 -9.19
C LEU A 68 -0.71 -9.97 -10.23
N ALA A 69 -0.40 -9.21 -11.28
CA ALA A 69 0.49 -9.63 -12.36
C ALA A 69 1.96 -9.71 -11.91
N LEU A 70 2.41 -8.75 -11.10
CA LEU A 70 3.81 -8.63 -10.66
C LEU A 70 4.09 -9.34 -9.34
N GLY A 71 3.06 -9.70 -8.56
CA GLY A 71 3.20 -10.40 -7.28
C GLY A 71 4.10 -11.65 -7.33
N PRO A 72 3.91 -12.58 -8.29
CA PRO A 72 4.78 -13.75 -8.44
C PRO A 72 6.24 -13.40 -8.75
N LEU A 73 6.47 -12.34 -9.54
CA LEU A 73 7.82 -11.85 -9.85
C LEU A 73 8.47 -11.19 -8.64
N GLY A 74 7.67 -10.55 -7.78
CA GLY A 74 8.10 -10.00 -6.50
C GLY A 74 8.76 -11.05 -5.61
N GLY A 75 8.18 -12.25 -5.50
CA GLY A 75 8.77 -13.33 -4.70
C GLY A 75 10.19 -13.74 -5.14
N LEU A 76 10.46 -13.72 -6.46
CA LEU A 76 11.79 -14.04 -7.00
C LEU A 76 12.81 -12.91 -6.75
N LEU A 77 12.37 -11.65 -6.78
CA LEU A 77 13.21 -10.48 -6.55
C LEU A 77 13.46 -10.22 -5.04
N ALA A 78 12.55 -10.68 -4.19
CA ALA A 78 12.60 -10.56 -2.72
C ALA A 78 13.89 -11.11 -2.11
N ASP A 79 14.40 -12.20 -2.68
CA ASP A 79 15.57 -12.92 -2.15
C ASP A 79 16.89 -12.23 -2.48
N ARG A 80 16.90 -11.25 -3.39
CA ARG A 80 18.13 -10.57 -3.85
C ARG A 80 18.23 -9.10 -3.43
N LEU A 81 17.17 -8.52 -2.88
CA LEU A 81 17.09 -7.09 -2.59
C LEU A 81 17.01 -6.80 -1.08
N ASP A 82 17.60 -5.67 -0.68
CA ASP A 82 17.52 -5.16 0.70
C ASP A 82 16.06 -4.78 1.03
N ARG A 83 15.36 -5.65 1.77
CA ARG A 83 13.94 -5.51 2.13
C ARG A 83 13.59 -4.12 2.69
N LYS A 84 14.43 -3.60 3.59
CA LYS A 84 14.21 -2.28 4.21
C LYS A 84 14.26 -1.14 3.20
N LYS A 85 15.20 -1.18 2.25
CA LYS A 85 15.32 -0.15 1.21
C LYS A 85 14.15 -0.21 0.25
N LEU A 86 13.70 -1.41 -0.10
CA LEU A 86 12.58 -1.65 -1.01
C LEU A 86 11.25 -1.18 -0.42
N LEU A 87 11.00 -1.46 0.87
CA LEU A 87 9.84 -0.92 1.59
C LEU A 87 9.87 0.61 1.62
N LEU A 88 11.00 1.22 1.99
CA LEU A 88 11.14 2.67 2.07
C LEU A 88 10.96 3.35 0.70
N SER A 89 11.53 2.78 -0.38
CA SER A 89 11.35 3.32 -1.72
C SER A 89 9.89 3.27 -2.14
N THR A 90 9.19 2.18 -1.80
CA THR A 90 7.77 2.03 -2.16
C THR A 90 6.90 3.06 -1.45
N TYR A 91 7.06 3.23 -0.14
CA TYR A 91 6.32 4.27 0.60
C TYR A 91 6.67 5.67 0.11
N ALA A 92 7.93 5.96 -0.18
CA ALA A 92 8.34 7.25 -0.73
C ALA A 92 7.68 7.52 -2.10
N SER A 93 7.67 6.53 -3.00
CA SER A 93 7.02 6.64 -4.31
C SER A 93 5.51 6.84 -4.17
N LEU A 94 4.83 6.13 -3.26
CA LEU A 94 3.41 6.32 -2.99
C LEU A 94 3.12 7.74 -2.50
N ILE A 95 3.91 8.26 -1.55
CA ILE A 95 3.75 9.63 -1.05
C ILE A 95 3.88 10.64 -2.19
N VAL A 96 4.88 10.48 -3.06
CA VAL A 96 5.06 11.37 -4.22
C VAL A 96 3.85 11.35 -5.14
N ILE A 97 3.33 10.16 -5.46
CA ILE A 97 2.14 10.02 -6.33
C ILE A 97 0.91 10.65 -5.65
N SER A 98 0.69 10.38 -4.37
CA SER A 98 -0.42 10.98 -3.61
C SER A 98 -0.32 12.50 -3.53
N CYS A 99 0.89 13.06 -3.35
CA CYS A 99 1.10 14.51 -3.39
C CYS A 99 0.71 15.09 -4.76
N ILE A 100 1.10 14.43 -5.86
CA ILE A 100 0.71 14.84 -7.22
C ILE A 100 -0.82 14.82 -7.37
N GLN A 101 -1.48 13.74 -6.93
CA GLN A 101 -2.94 13.64 -6.97
C GLN A 101 -3.61 14.74 -6.14
N VAL A 102 -3.12 15.02 -4.93
CA VAL A 102 -3.65 16.10 -4.07
C VAL A 102 -3.51 17.46 -4.74
N ILE A 103 -2.37 17.76 -5.36
CA ILE A 103 -2.16 19.03 -6.09
C ILE A 103 -3.13 19.12 -7.28
N LEU A 104 -3.33 18.04 -8.01
CA LEU A 104 -4.26 18.00 -9.15
C LEU A 104 -5.72 18.20 -8.72
N VAL A 105 -6.12 17.61 -7.59
CA VAL A 105 -7.43 17.83 -6.99
C VAL A 105 -7.57 19.28 -6.53
N ALA A 106 -6.58 19.83 -5.83
CA ALA A 106 -6.62 21.20 -5.32
C ALA A 106 -6.61 22.29 -6.41
N THR A 107 -6.21 21.93 -7.64
CA THR A 107 -6.18 22.82 -8.81
C THR A 107 -7.35 22.58 -9.77
N ASP A 108 -8.33 21.76 -9.38
CA ASP A 108 -9.49 21.35 -10.19
C ASP A 108 -9.13 20.83 -11.60
N SER A 109 -7.87 20.41 -11.79
CA SER A 109 -7.34 19.95 -13.07
C SER A 109 -7.38 18.42 -13.19
N ILE A 110 -8.01 17.74 -12.24
CA ILE A 110 -8.06 16.29 -12.20
C ILE A 110 -9.13 15.77 -13.18
N SER A 111 -8.70 14.92 -14.11
CA SER A 111 -9.60 14.22 -15.02
C SER A 111 -9.70 12.74 -14.65
N PRO A 112 -10.81 12.06 -15.01
CA PRO A 112 -10.97 10.62 -14.80
C PRO A 112 -9.80 9.79 -15.35
N PHE A 113 -9.27 10.19 -16.51
CA PHE A 113 -8.13 9.53 -17.15
C PHE A 113 -6.83 9.72 -16.36
N VAL A 114 -6.57 10.92 -15.85
CA VAL A 114 -5.38 11.16 -15.01
C VAL A 114 -5.46 10.36 -13.71
N LEU A 115 -6.66 10.24 -13.12
CA LEU A 115 -6.87 9.44 -11.94
C LEU A 115 -6.64 7.94 -12.22
N LEU A 116 -7.09 7.41 -13.36
CA LEU A 116 -6.79 6.04 -13.79
C LEU A 116 -5.29 5.79 -13.99
N CYS A 117 -4.61 6.67 -14.73
CA CYS A 117 -3.18 6.55 -15.01
C CYS A 117 -2.35 6.59 -13.72
N THR A 118 -2.68 7.51 -12.80
CA THR A 118 -1.97 7.60 -11.51
C THR A 118 -2.25 6.39 -10.62
N SER A 119 -3.49 5.88 -10.61
CA SER A 119 -3.84 4.65 -9.88
C SER A 119 -3.17 3.39 -10.44
N PHE A 120 -2.98 3.31 -11.75
CA PHE A 120 -2.18 2.25 -12.37
C PHE A 120 -0.72 2.29 -11.89
N LEU A 121 -0.13 3.49 -11.83
CA LEU A 121 1.22 3.70 -11.29
C LEU A 121 1.30 3.32 -9.81
N VAL A 122 0.28 3.66 -9.01
CA VAL A 122 0.15 3.20 -7.63
C VAL A 122 0.19 1.67 -7.56
N GLY A 123 -0.54 0.98 -8.43
CA GLY A 123 -0.53 -0.49 -8.51
C GLY A 123 0.85 -1.07 -8.81
N ILE A 124 1.59 -0.49 -9.77
CA ILE A 124 2.96 -0.89 -10.09
C ILE A 124 3.89 -0.70 -8.89
N VAL A 125 3.78 0.45 -8.23
CA VAL A 125 4.59 0.76 -7.04
C VAL A 125 4.24 -0.19 -5.90
N MET A 126 2.95 -0.43 -5.65
CA MET A 126 2.47 -1.39 -4.64
C MET A 126 2.96 -2.80 -4.88
N ALA A 127 3.13 -3.25 -6.12
CA ALA A 127 3.71 -4.56 -6.40
C ALA A 127 5.09 -4.74 -5.74
N GLY A 128 5.84 -3.65 -5.56
CA GLY A 128 7.07 -3.63 -4.78
C GLY A 128 6.87 -3.99 -3.31
N GLN A 129 5.80 -3.55 -2.64
CA GLN A 129 5.53 -3.93 -1.25
C GLN A 129 5.34 -5.45 -1.09
N TYR A 130 4.71 -6.11 -2.05
CA TYR A 130 4.51 -7.57 -2.01
C TYR A 130 5.79 -8.36 -2.29
N CYS A 131 6.82 -7.71 -2.84
CA CYS A 131 8.17 -8.27 -2.97
C CYS A 131 8.94 -8.27 -1.64
N SER A 132 8.46 -7.59 -0.59
CA SER A 132 9.08 -7.64 0.75
C SER A 132 8.23 -8.47 1.73
N PRO A 133 8.42 -9.80 1.82
CA PRO A 133 7.76 -10.61 2.84
C PRO A 133 8.35 -10.36 4.24
#